data_AF-A0A317UH65-F1
#
_entry.id   AF-A0A317UH65-F1
#
_cell.length_a   1.000
_cell.length_b   1.000
_cell.length_c   1.000
_cell.angle_alpha   90.00
_cell.angle_beta   90.00
_cell.angle_gamma   90.00
#
_symmetry.space_group_name_H-M   'P 1'
#
loop_
_entity.id
_entity.type
_entity.pdbx_description
1 polymer ?
#
loop_
_entity_poly.entity_id
_entity_poly.type
_entity_poly.pdbx_seq_one_letter_code
_entity_poly.pdbx_strand_id
1 'polypeptide(L)'
;MYEDDSLLNIWNGNGFVMCGLGKKSRMLAKIKHFFRCIKWSKQRAKRGFADSDVWSMYTYLEELMPAMLQYLKDNRMGSPAMLGENYTDEHGIMQNDACHKEWDKILDRMIFLWRELDEETCSEKNKYEKEYSKASDEFFDKYGFFGEGLETEEEKEKAKKTGSRRMHFMSELPEYEEISRLHMEEEKRLMAYREKCKDEVFDLTKKYFFALWD
;
A
#
# COMPACT_ATOMS: atom_id res chain seq x y z
N MET A 1 -19.84 4.40 6.31
CA MET A 1 -19.14 3.50 7.25
C MET A 1 -18.21 2.69 6.38
N TYR A 2 -16.97 3.15 6.23
CA TYR A 2 -15.97 2.44 5.45
C TYR A 2 -15.67 1.15 6.22
N GLU A 3 -15.86 0.00 5.56
CA GLU A 3 -15.48 -1.30 6.10
C GLU A 3 -13.98 -1.23 6.42
N ASP A 4 -13.58 -1.75 7.59
CA ASP A 4 -12.18 -1.81 8.02
C ASP A 4 -11.42 -2.76 7.09
N ASP A 5 -11.00 -2.27 5.93
CA ASP A 5 -10.39 -3.06 4.85
C ASP A 5 -8.91 -3.42 5.12
N SER A 6 -8.46 -3.40 6.38
CA SER A 6 -7.09 -3.80 6.73
C SER A 6 -6.79 -5.24 6.29
N LEU A 7 -5.72 -5.40 5.51
CA LEU A 7 -5.11 -6.68 5.14
C LEU A 7 -4.56 -7.46 6.36
N LEU A 8 -4.30 -6.77 7.47
CA LEU A 8 -3.99 -7.44 8.75
C LEU A 8 -5.18 -8.24 9.26
N ASN A 9 -6.41 -7.83 8.99
CA ASN A 9 -7.58 -8.63 9.31
C ASN A 9 -8.06 -9.44 8.09
N ILE A 10 -7.59 -10.67 8.00
CA ILE A 10 -7.95 -11.64 6.94
C ILE A 10 -9.46 -11.98 6.86
N TRP A 11 -10.28 -11.53 7.81
CA TRP A 11 -11.72 -11.70 7.79
C TRP A 11 -12.49 -10.52 7.18
N ASN A 12 -11.84 -9.36 7.04
CA ASN A 12 -12.48 -8.15 6.52
C ASN A 12 -12.46 -8.05 4.98
N GLY A 13 -11.54 -8.76 4.31
CA GLY A 13 -11.32 -8.70 2.86
C GLY A 13 -12.37 -9.38 1.97
N ASN A 14 -13.61 -8.89 1.98
CA ASN A 14 -14.66 -9.38 1.08
C ASN A 14 -14.79 -8.58 -0.22
N GLY A 15 -14.15 -7.41 -0.39
CA GLY A 15 -14.39 -6.54 -1.56
C GLY A 15 -13.97 -7.15 -2.90
N PHE A 16 -12.69 -7.53 -3.02
CA PHE A 16 -12.09 -7.91 -4.31
C PHE A 16 -12.55 -9.28 -4.83
N VAL A 17 -12.70 -10.29 -3.97
CA VAL A 17 -13.12 -11.66 -4.36
C VAL A 17 -14.55 -11.69 -4.91
N MET A 18 -15.32 -10.62 -4.66
CA MET A 18 -16.77 -10.58 -4.81
C MET A 18 -17.23 -9.65 -5.94
N CYS A 19 -16.31 -8.89 -6.55
CA CYS A 19 -16.60 -7.95 -7.61
C CYS A 19 -17.03 -8.69 -8.91
N GLY A 20 -18.12 -8.24 -9.54
CA GLY A 20 -18.61 -8.82 -10.80
C GLY A 20 -19.36 -10.17 -10.71
N LEU A 21 -19.53 -10.77 -9.53
CA LEU A 21 -20.20 -12.09 -9.40
C LEU A 21 -21.73 -11.98 -9.14
N GLY A 22 -22.53 -12.71 -9.92
CA GLY A 22 -23.98 -12.85 -9.72
C GLY A 22 -24.37 -13.51 -8.40
N LYS A 23 -25.61 -13.31 -7.91
CA LYS A 23 -26.05 -13.65 -6.52
C LYS A 23 -25.68 -15.07 -6.03
N LYS A 24 -25.85 -16.12 -6.85
CA LYS A 24 -25.46 -17.50 -6.47
C LYS A 24 -23.94 -17.71 -6.41
N SER A 25 -23.21 -17.13 -7.37
CA SER A 25 -21.75 -17.14 -7.41
C SER A 25 -21.17 -16.37 -6.22
N ARG A 26 -21.81 -15.26 -5.84
CA ARG A 26 -21.52 -14.46 -4.65
C ARG A 26 -21.60 -15.32 -3.38
N MET A 27 -22.68 -16.09 -3.17
CA MET A 27 -22.79 -16.93 -1.98
C MET A 27 -21.68 -18.00 -1.90
N LEU A 28 -21.38 -18.66 -3.02
CA LEU A 28 -20.29 -19.64 -3.10
C LEU A 28 -18.92 -19.00 -2.86
N ALA A 29 -18.69 -17.78 -3.38
CA ALA A 29 -17.47 -17.03 -3.17
C ALA A 29 -17.26 -16.67 -1.69
N LYS A 30 -18.33 -16.26 -0.97
CA LYS A 30 -18.27 -16.04 0.49
C LYS A 30 -17.89 -17.28 1.27
N ILE A 31 -18.49 -18.43 0.94
CA ILE A 31 -18.17 -19.71 1.59
C ILE A 31 -16.71 -20.10 1.34
N LYS A 32 -16.24 -19.98 0.09
CA LYS A 32 -14.84 -20.23 -0.25
C LYS A 32 -13.89 -19.27 0.49
N HIS A 33 -14.24 -17.99 0.57
CA HIS A 33 -13.47 -16.99 1.30
C HIS A 33 -13.37 -17.35 2.78
N PHE A 34 -14.49 -17.68 3.43
CA PHE A 34 -14.51 -18.13 4.83
C PHE A 34 -13.54 -19.30 5.11
N PHE A 35 -13.54 -20.34 4.28
CA PHE A 35 -12.59 -21.46 4.44
C PHE A 35 -11.13 -21.03 4.19
N ARG A 36 -10.89 -20.07 3.30
CA ARG A 36 -9.57 -19.47 3.12
C ARG A 36 -9.14 -18.68 4.36
N CYS A 37 -10.01 -17.86 4.95
CA CYS A 37 -9.73 -17.14 6.20
C CYS A 37 -9.33 -18.10 7.31
N ILE A 38 -10.09 -19.19 7.52
CA ILE A 38 -9.71 -20.24 8.50
C ILE A 38 -8.31 -20.79 8.21
N LYS A 39 -8.03 -21.12 6.95
CA LYS A 39 -6.72 -21.63 6.55
C LYS A 39 -5.61 -20.61 6.87
N TRP A 40 -5.79 -19.35 6.48
CA TRP A 40 -4.82 -18.28 6.68
C TRP A 40 -4.61 -17.95 8.15
N SER A 41 -5.67 -17.94 8.98
CA SER A 41 -5.55 -17.80 10.44
C SER A 41 -4.67 -18.91 11.02
N LYS A 42 -4.91 -20.16 10.62
CA LYS A 42 -4.09 -21.32 11.06
C LYS A 42 -2.64 -21.20 10.61
N GLN A 43 -2.39 -20.65 9.43
CA GLN A 43 -1.03 -20.45 8.92
C GLN A 43 -0.28 -19.37 9.72
N ARG A 44 -0.90 -18.20 9.95
CA ARG A 44 -0.31 -17.15 10.80
C ARG A 44 0.00 -17.67 12.20
N ALA A 45 -0.94 -18.41 12.82
CA ALA A 45 -0.73 -19.01 14.13
C ALA A 45 0.39 -20.08 14.15
N LYS A 46 0.57 -20.85 13.09
CA LYS A 46 1.54 -21.96 13.04
C LYS A 46 2.97 -21.53 12.69
N ARG A 47 3.14 -20.59 11.76
CA ARG A 47 4.47 -20.22 11.22
C ARG A 47 4.76 -18.71 11.18
N GLY A 48 3.84 -17.87 11.67
CA GLY A 48 3.99 -16.41 11.71
C GLY A 48 3.43 -15.65 10.50
N PHE A 49 3.10 -16.33 9.38
CA PHE A 49 2.53 -15.71 8.18
C PHE A 49 1.65 -16.68 7.36
N ALA A 50 0.67 -16.15 6.62
CA ALA A 50 -0.21 -16.87 5.70
C ALA A 50 0.28 -16.85 4.25
N ASP A 51 -0.26 -17.75 3.42
CA ASP A 51 0.03 -17.72 1.98
C ASP A 51 -0.42 -16.40 1.32
N SER A 52 -1.51 -15.79 1.83
CA SER A 52 -2.02 -14.50 1.34
C SER A 52 -1.03 -13.36 1.57
N ASP A 53 -0.30 -13.40 2.68
CA ASP A 53 0.65 -12.36 3.08
C ASP A 53 1.85 -12.31 2.11
N VAL A 54 2.08 -13.40 1.38
CA VAL A 54 3.15 -13.52 0.38
C VAL A 54 2.72 -13.02 -1.00
N TRP A 55 1.41 -12.91 -1.28
CA TRP A 55 0.92 -12.48 -2.59
C TRP A 55 1.32 -11.04 -2.94
N SER A 56 1.32 -10.16 -1.94
CA SER A 56 1.88 -8.81 -2.01
C SER A 56 2.59 -8.49 -0.70
N MET A 57 3.81 -9.01 -0.57
CA MET A 57 4.57 -8.91 0.68
C MET A 57 4.85 -7.46 1.07
N TYR A 58 5.07 -6.56 0.11
CA TYR A 58 5.31 -5.15 0.41
C TYR A 58 4.04 -4.51 0.98
N THR A 59 2.86 -4.71 0.38
CA THR A 59 1.59 -4.18 0.92
C THR A 59 1.28 -4.75 2.30
N TYR A 60 1.59 -6.03 2.55
CA TYR A 60 1.45 -6.60 3.89
C TYR A 60 2.36 -5.91 4.92
N LEU A 61 3.61 -5.58 4.55
CA LEU A 61 4.53 -4.84 5.42
C LEU A 61 4.11 -3.39 5.62
N GLU A 62 3.57 -2.73 4.59
CA GLU A 62 3.06 -1.35 4.65
C GLU A 62 1.95 -1.19 5.69
N GLU A 63 1.12 -2.22 5.92
CA GLU A 63 0.18 -2.22 7.04
C GLU A 63 0.78 -2.70 8.36
N LEU A 64 1.56 -3.79 8.34
CA LEU A 64 2.05 -4.45 9.55
C LEU A 64 3.03 -3.57 10.33
N MET A 65 4.01 -2.98 9.64
CA MET A 65 5.09 -2.24 10.27
C MET A 65 4.60 -1.01 11.04
N PRO A 66 3.78 -0.10 10.49
CA PRO A 66 3.28 1.04 11.26
C PRO A 66 2.37 0.59 12.41
N ALA A 67 1.62 -0.51 12.26
CA ALA A 67 0.81 -1.05 13.35
C ALA A 67 1.67 -1.56 14.52
N MET A 68 2.74 -2.30 14.24
CA MET A 68 3.69 -2.77 15.27
C MET A 68 4.44 -1.62 15.93
N LEU A 69 4.91 -0.63 15.15
CA LEU A 69 5.59 0.56 15.66
C LEU A 69 4.67 1.41 16.54
N GLN A 70 3.41 1.58 16.14
CA GLN A 70 2.40 2.27 16.94
C GLN A 70 2.15 1.53 18.25
N TYR A 71 2.05 0.20 18.21
CA TYR A 71 1.89 -0.62 19.42
C TYR A 71 3.09 -0.48 20.37
N LEU A 72 4.33 -0.47 19.86
CA LEU A 72 5.53 -0.21 20.67
C LEU A 72 5.47 1.17 21.35
N LYS A 73 5.09 2.19 20.58
CA LYS A 73 4.94 3.57 21.07
C LYS A 73 3.89 3.66 22.19
N ASP A 74 2.69 3.15 21.95
CA ASP A 74 1.54 3.29 22.86
C ASP A 74 1.78 2.58 24.20
N ASN A 75 2.56 1.50 24.20
CA ASN A 75 2.88 0.72 25.38
C ASN A 75 4.24 1.07 26.02
N ARG A 76 4.97 2.06 25.47
CA ARG A 76 6.29 2.53 25.96
C ARG A 76 7.34 1.42 26.09
N MET A 77 7.31 0.46 25.18
CA MET A 77 8.20 -0.71 25.21
C MET A 77 9.61 -0.37 24.68
N GLY A 78 10.64 -0.89 25.34
CA GLY A 78 12.04 -0.89 24.88
C GLY A 78 12.68 0.46 24.57
N SER A 79 12.27 1.57 25.22
CA SER A 79 12.84 2.90 24.94
C SER A 79 14.37 2.92 25.17
N PRO A 80 15.19 3.25 24.15
CA PRO A 80 16.64 3.16 24.29
C PRO A 80 17.19 4.19 25.27
N ALA A 81 17.80 3.73 26.37
CA ALA A 81 18.40 4.59 27.40
C ALA A 81 19.55 5.49 26.88
N MET A 82 20.08 5.20 25.70
CA MET A 82 21.07 6.02 24.99
C MET A 82 20.49 7.31 24.38
N LEU A 83 19.16 7.45 24.35
CA LEU A 83 18.47 8.66 23.91
C LEU A 83 18.17 9.57 25.11
N GLY A 84 18.04 10.87 24.88
CA GLY A 84 17.74 11.83 25.94
C GLY A 84 18.96 12.22 26.78
N GLU A 85 18.70 12.93 27.88
CA GLU A 85 19.72 13.43 28.79
C GLU A 85 19.53 12.82 30.18
N ASN A 86 20.63 12.35 30.75
CA ASN A 86 20.63 11.83 32.11
C ASN A 86 20.66 12.98 33.12
N TYR A 87 19.92 12.84 34.21
CA TYR A 87 19.99 13.72 35.37
C TYR A 87 19.98 12.92 36.67
N THR A 88 20.47 13.52 37.76
CA THR A 88 20.43 12.89 39.08
C THR A 88 19.28 13.49 39.87
N ASP A 89 18.39 12.65 40.38
CA ASP A 89 17.28 13.09 41.22
C ASP A 89 17.72 13.44 42.65
N GLU A 90 16.75 13.88 43.47
CA GLU A 90 16.97 14.28 44.87
C GLU A 90 17.48 13.13 45.78
N HIS A 91 17.38 11.88 45.33
CA HIS A 91 17.85 10.70 46.04
C HIS A 91 19.22 10.21 45.53
N GLY A 92 19.83 10.93 44.58
CA GLY A 92 21.12 10.54 44.00
C GLY A 92 21.00 9.46 42.92
N ILE A 93 19.78 9.16 42.44
CA ILE A 93 19.53 8.13 41.41
C ILE A 93 19.57 8.79 40.04
N MET A 94 20.26 8.16 39.09
CA MET A 94 20.33 8.62 37.71
C MET A 94 19.04 8.24 36.97
N GLN A 95 18.37 9.25 36.40
CA GLN A 95 17.13 9.14 35.65
C GLN A 95 17.32 9.64 34.20
N ASN A 96 16.46 9.19 33.30
CA ASN A 96 16.43 9.65 31.91
C ASN A 96 15.00 9.56 31.34
N ASP A 97 14.11 10.41 31.83
CA ASP A 97 12.72 10.43 31.35
C ASP A 97 12.59 11.01 29.93
N ALA A 98 13.63 11.73 29.48
CA ALA A 98 13.68 12.31 28.13
C ALA A 98 13.81 11.24 27.04
N CYS A 99 14.38 10.06 27.33
CA CYS A 99 14.57 9.00 26.36
C CYS A 99 13.27 8.59 25.66
N HIS A 100 12.16 8.53 26.41
CA HIS A 100 10.84 8.15 25.88
C HIS A 100 10.35 9.17 24.85
N LYS A 101 10.51 10.47 25.13
CA LYS A 101 10.06 11.52 24.20
C LYS A 101 10.86 11.54 22.91
N GLU A 102 12.17 11.31 23.00
CA GLU A 102 13.02 11.22 21.80
C GLU A 102 12.72 9.94 21.01
N TRP A 103 12.42 8.84 21.69
CA TRP A 103 12.01 7.60 21.03
C TRP A 103 10.66 7.73 20.33
N ASP A 104 9.67 8.35 20.97
CA ASP A 104 8.35 8.62 20.38
C ASP A 104 8.46 9.40 19.07
N LYS A 105 9.35 10.39 19.00
CA LYS A 105 9.60 11.16 17.75
C LYS A 105 10.14 10.29 16.64
N ILE A 106 11.05 9.36 16.96
CA ILE A 106 11.63 8.43 15.98
C ILE A 106 10.56 7.46 15.50
N LEU A 107 9.79 6.87 16.42
CA LEU A 107 8.68 5.98 16.07
C LEU A 107 7.63 6.70 15.23
N ASP A 108 7.27 7.93 15.57
CA ASP A 108 6.35 8.76 14.77
C ASP A 108 6.87 8.98 13.36
N ARG A 109 8.17 9.27 13.20
CA ARG A 109 8.76 9.42 11.88
C ARG A 109 8.72 8.11 11.10
N MET A 110 9.05 6.98 11.72
CA MET A 110 8.99 5.67 11.06
C MET A 110 7.56 5.31 10.65
N ILE A 111 6.57 5.50 11.53
CA ILE A 111 5.14 5.25 11.28
C ILE A 111 4.66 6.13 10.11
N PHE A 112 5.00 7.42 10.12
CA PHE A 112 4.68 8.33 9.03
C PHE A 112 5.24 7.83 7.70
N LEU A 113 6.54 7.52 7.65
CA LEU A 113 7.20 7.10 6.42
C LEU A 113 6.63 5.78 5.87
N TRP A 114 6.31 4.81 6.73
CA TRP A 114 5.64 3.58 6.31
C TRP A 114 4.27 3.84 5.69
N ARG A 115 3.49 4.77 6.25
CA ARG A 115 2.19 5.18 5.68
C ARG A 115 2.34 5.93 4.36
N GLU A 116 3.44 6.65 4.14
CA GLU A 116 3.70 7.26 2.85
C GLU A 116 4.08 6.25 1.75
N LEU A 117 4.44 5.01 2.11
CA LEU A 117 4.71 3.97 1.11
C LEU A 117 3.43 3.45 0.46
N ASP A 118 2.33 3.38 1.19
CA ASP A 118 1.04 2.92 0.66
C ASP A 118 0.38 4.02 -0.17
N GLU A 119 -0.02 3.71 -1.41
CA GLU A 119 -0.69 4.64 -2.33
C GLU A 119 -1.95 5.24 -1.73
N GLU A 120 -2.69 4.46 -0.94
CA GLU A 120 -3.96 4.89 -0.35
C GLU A 120 -3.71 5.88 0.79
N THR A 121 -2.76 5.58 1.68
CA THR A 121 -2.48 6.44 2.85
C THR A 121 -1.47 7.55 2.59
N CYS A 122 -0.73 7.51 1.48
CA CYS A 122 0.22 8.54 1.10
C CYS A 122 -0.44 9.92 1.05
N SER A 123 0.19 10.89 1.71
CA SER A 123 -0.29 12.27 1.77
C SER A 123 -0.13 13.02 0.45
N GLU A 124 0.84 12.64 -0.38
CA GLU A 124 1.07 13.18 -1.72
C GLU A 124 0.22 12.44 -2.75
N LYS A 125 -0.62 13.17 -3.49
CA LYS A 125 -1.51 12.62 -4.53
C LYS A 125 -1.24 13.26 -5.88
N ASN A 126 -1.58 12.54 -6.95
CA ASN A 126 -1.46 13.07 -8.30
C ASN A 126 -2.51 14.16 -8.52
N LYS A 127 -2.04 15.40 -8.71
CA LYS A 127 -2.93 16.56 -8.92
C LYS A 127 -3.77 16.47 -10.19
N TYR A 128 -3.42 15.60 -11.13
CA TYR A 128 -4.15 15.35 -12.36
C TYR A 128 -5.01 14.08 -12.31
N GLU A 129 -5.06 13.37 -11.18
CA GLU A 129 -5.75 12.08 -11.07
C GLU A 129 -7.22 12.18 -11.49
N LYS A 130 -7.91 13.24 -11.04
CA LYS A 130 -9.33 13.43 -11.31
C LYS A 130 -9.59 13.74 -12.78
N GLU A 131 -8.80 14.62 -13.38
CA GLU A 131 -8.89 14.96 -14.79
C GLU A 131 -8.51 13.77 -15.69
N TYR A 132 -7.46 13.03 -15.33
CA TYR A 132 -7.03 11.83 -16.04
C TYR A 132 -8.08 10.73 -15.97
N SER A 133 -8.64 10.45 -14.77
CA SER A 133 -9.73 9.48 -14.60
C SER A 133 -10.93 9.83 -15.45
N LYS A 134 -11.33 11.11 -15.50
CA LYS A 134 -12.42 11.55 -16.39
C LYS A 134 -12.09 11.32 -17.87
N ALA A 135 -10.88 11.66 -18.30
CA ALA A 135 -10.45 11.42 -19.67
C ALA A 135 -10.35 9.91 -20.00
N SER A 136 -10.03 9.08 -19.01
CA SER A 136 -10.00 7.62 -19.13
C SER A 136 -11.40 7.03 -19.28
N ASP A 137 -12.37 7.53 -18.51
CA ASP A 137 -13.78 7.14 -18.66
C ASP A 137 -14.30 7.53 -20.06
N GLU A 138 -14.01 8.75 -20.53
CA GLU A 138 -14.37 9.20 -21.88
C GLU A 138 -13.73 8.34 -22.98
N PHE A 139 -12.45 7.99 -22.82
CA PHE A 139 -11.74 7.08 -23.73
C PHE A 139 -12.37 5.68 -23.74
N PHE A 140 -12.67 5.13 -22.56
CA PHE A 140 -13.32 3.83 -22.40
C PHE A 140 -14.69 3.80 -23.10
N ASP A 141 -15.50 4.84 -22.91
CA ASP A 141 -16.83 4.93 -23.51
C ASP A 141 -16.76 5.05 -25.04
N LYS A 142 -15.77 5.79 -25.57
CA LYS A 142 -15.63 6.06 -27.00
C LYS A 142 -14.94 4.94 -27.77
N TYR A 143 -13.90 4.34 -27.19
CA TYR A 143 -13.01 3.41 -27.88
C TYR A 143 -12.94 2.03 -27.23
N GLY A 144 -13.52 1.83 -26.04
CA GLY A 144 -13.42 0.59 -25.29
C GLY A 144 -12.19 0.51 -24.37
N PHE A 145 -12.16 -0.52 -23.53
CA PHE A 145 -11.15 -0.70 -22.47
C PHE A 145 -9.70 -0.70 -22.94
N PHE A 146 -9.44 -1.24 -24.13
CA PHE A 146 -8.12 -1.29 -24.74
C PHE A 146 -8.07 -0.55 -26.08
N GLY A 147 -8.96 0.41 -26.28
CA GLY A 147 -9.06 1.17 -27.52
C GLY A 147 -9.47 0.31 -28.71
N GLU A 148 -10.31 -0.69 -28.49
CA GLU A 148 -10.88 -1.56 -29.51
C GLU A 148 -11.46 -0.84 -30.74
N GLY A 149 -12.02 0.34 -30.52
CA GLY A 149 -12.58 1.21 -31.56
C GLY A 149 -11.54 1.89 -32.45
N LEU A 150 -10.26 1.84 -32.07
CA LEU A 150 -9.14 2.42 -32.83
C LEU A 150 -8.47 1.41 -33.76
N GLU A 151 -8.80 0.12 -33.65
CA GLU A 151 -8.13 -0.92 -34.41
C GLU A 151 -8.38 -0.82 -35.92
N THR A 152 -7.29 -0.90 -36.66
CA THR A 152 -7.31 -1.02 -38.12
C THR A 152 -7.67 -2.44 -38.56
N GLU A 153 -8.14 -2.58 -39.81
CA GLU A 153 -8.44 -3.90 -40.38
C GLU A 153 -7.18 -4.79 -40.50
N GLU A 154 -6.02 -4.20 -40.75
CA GLU A 154 -4.74 -4.92 -40.78
C GLU A 154 -4.39 -5.52 -39.41
N GLU A 155 -4.62 -4.77 -38.33
CA GLU A 155 -4.41 -5.24 -36.97
C GLU A 155 -5.38 -6.36 -36.60
N LYS A 156 -6.64 -6.26 -37.01
CA LYS A 156 -7.63 -7.33 -36.82
C LYS A 156 -7.26 -8.60 -37.59
N GLU A 157 -6.77 -8.48 -38.82
CA GLU A 157 -6.29 -9.63 -39.60
C GLU A 157 -5.06 -10.27 -38.98
N LYS A 158 -4.12 -9.45 -38.48
CA LYS A 158 -2.94 -9.95 -37.77
C LYS A 158 -3.34 -10.66 -36.48
N ALA A 159 -4.26 -10.09 -35.70
CA ALA A 159 -4.77 -10.69 -34.47
C ALA A 159 -5.46 -12.03 -34.73
N LYS A 160 -6.20 -12.19 -35.84
CA LYS A 160 -6.77 -13.48 -36.26
C LYS A 160 -5.69 -14.55 -36.54
N LYS A 161 -4.52 -14.14 -37.04
CA LYS A 161 -3.40 -15.05 -37.35
C LYS A 161 -2.55 -15.39 -36.13
N THR A 162 -2.31 -14.42 -35.25
CA THR A 162 -1.38 -14.55 -34.11
C THR A 162 -2.07 -14.87 -32.79
N GLY A 163 -3.38 -14.64 -32.70
CA GLY A 163 -4.14 -14.67 -31.45
C GLY A 163 -3.83 -13.50 -30.51
N SER A 164 -3.01 -12.53 -30.94
CA SER A 164 -2.59 -11.39 -30.12
C SER A 164 -3.08 -10.08 -30.72
N ARG A 165 -3.81 -9.33 -29.90
CA ARG A 165 -4.46 -8.06 -30.27
C ARG A 165 -3.57 -6.88 -29.88
N ARG A 166 -3.52 -5.84 -30.71
CA ARG A 166 -2.86 -4.58 -30.32
C ARG A 166 -3.76 -3.82 -29.35
N MET A 167 -3.17 -3.30 -28.28
CA MET A 167 -3.83 -2.38 -27.36
C MET A 167 -3.51 -0.95 -27.77
N HIS A 168 -4.51 -0.09 -27.72
CA HIS A 168 -4.38 1.35 -27.93
C HIS A 168 -4.65 2.11 -26.65
N PHE A 169 -3.90 3.19 -26.43
CA PHE A 169 -3.96 3.97 -25.19
C PHE A 169 -4.26 5.43 -25.47
N MET A 170 -4.82 6.12 -24.47
CA MET A 170 -5.14 7.55 -24.52
C MET A 170 -3.98 8.40 -25.06
N SER A 171 -2.75 8.11 -24.62
CA SER A 171 -1.55 8.86 -25.01
C SER A 171 -1.25 8.83 -26.52
N GLU A 172 -1.84 7.92 -27.28
CA GLU A 172 -1.68 7.85 -28.74
C GLU A 172 -2.58 8.86 -29.49
N LEU A 173 -3.55 9.47 -28.80
CA LEU A 173 -4.50 10.42 -29.38
C LEU A 173 -4.18 11.86 -28.97
N PRO A 174 -4.16 12.82 -29.91
CA PRO A 174 -3.88 14.23 -29.60
C PRO A 174 -4.85 14.84 -28.56
N GLU A 175 -6.08 14.33 -28.50
CA GLU A 175 -7.11 14.80 -27.54
C GLU A 175 -6.79 14.42 -26.08
N TYR A 176 -5.99 13.39 -25.82
CA TYR A 176 -5.60 12.96 -24.46
C TYR A 176 -4.09 12.98 -24.20
N GLU A 177 -3.28 13.34 -25.20
CA GLU A 177 -1.81 13.33 -25.10
C GLU A 177 -1.31 14.18 -23.94
N GLU A 178 -1.80 15.42 -23.82
CA GLU A 178 -1.32 16.36 -22.79
C GLU A 178 -1.67 15.88 -21.38
N ILE A 179 -2.93 15.51 -21.12
CA ILE A 179 -3.35 15.03 -19.80
C ILE A 179 -2.64 13.72 -19.42
N SER A 180 -2.45 12.81 -20.38
CA SER A 180 -1.69 11.58 -20.16
C SER A 180 -0.23 11.86 -19.81
N ARG A 181 0.41 12.80 -20.51
CA ARG A 181 1.79 13.21 -20.21
C ARG A 181 1.91 13.84 -18.83
N LEU A 182 1.03 14.79 -18.50
CA LEU A 182 1.03 15.50 -17.22
C LEU A 182 0.79 14.55 -16.04
N HIS A 183 -0.18 13.64 -16.16
CA HIS A 183 -0.45 12.60 -15.16
C HIS A 183 0.77 11.70 -14.96
N MET A 184 1.37 11.19 -16.04
CA MET A 184 2.54 10.32 -15.98
C MET A 184 3.80 10.99 -15.43
N GLU A 185 4.00 12.28 -15.72
CA GLU A 185 5.10 13.07 -15.14
C GLU A 185 4.93 13.23 -13.63
N GLU A 186 3.71 13.48 -13.17
CA GLU A 186 3.39 13.58 -11.75
C GLU A 186 3.51 12.21 -11.05
N GLU A 187 3.06 11.11 -11.68
CA GLU A 187 3.27 9.74 -11.17
C GLU A 187 4.76 9.43 -10.96
N LYS A 188 5.62 9.83 -11.90
CA LYS A 188 7.08 9.67 -11.74
C LYS A 188 7.61 10.45 -10.53
N ARG A 189 7.09 11.66 -10.29
CA ARG A 189 7.44 12.46 -9.10
C ARG A 189 7.01 11.74 -7.82
N LEU A 190 5.79 11.21 -7.78
CA LEU A 190 5.24 10.48 -6.62
C LEU A 190 6.01 9.19 -6.35
N MET A 191 6.36 8.43 -7.39
CA MET A 191 7.20 7.24 -7.27
C MET A 191 8.57 7.61 -6.68
N ALA A 192 9.19 8.69 -7.15
CA ALA A 192 10.46 9.16 -6.59
C ALA A 192 10.34 9.66 -5.14
N TYR A 193 9.18 10.21 -4.75
CA TYR A 193 8.90 10.57 -3.37
C TYR A 193 8.79 9.33 -2.48
N ARG A 194 7.97 8.34 -2.87
CA ARG A 194 7.78 7.08 -2.14
C ARG A 194 9.08 6.30 -2.01
N GLU A 195 9.92 6.29 -3.05
CA GLU A 195 11.25 5.68 -3.00
C GLU A 195 12.14 6.33 -1.94
N LYS A 196 12.13 7.66 -1.82
CA LYS A 196 12.86 8.37 -0.76
C LYS A 196 12.31 8.05 0.63
N CYS A 197 10.98 7.98 0.78
CA CYS A 197 10.37 7.60 2.05
C CYS A 197 10.77 6.17 2.46
N LYS A 198 10.83 5.26 1.48
CA LYS A 198 11.27 3.88 1.68
C LYS A 198 12.71 3.88 2.16
N ASP A 199 13.62 4.52 1.43
CA ASP A 199 15.03 4.54 1.81
C ASP A 199 15.23 5.12 3.22
N GLU A 200 14.54 6.21 3.56
CA GLU A 200 14.62 6.83 4.88
C GLU A 200 14.11 5.90 6.00
N VAL A 201 12.97 5.23 5.81
CA VAL A 201 12.42 4.35 6.85
C VAL A 201 13.27 3.10 7.04
N PHE A 202 13.88 2.58 5.97
CA PHE A 202 14.81 1.46 6.06
C PHE A 202 16.14 1.87 6.71
N ASP A 203 16.63 3.09 6.50
CA ASP A 203 17.78 3.63 7.22
C ASP A 203 17.51 3.80 8.72
N LEU A 204 16.33 4.31 9.09
CA LEU A 204 15.90 4.37 10.49
C LEU A 204 15.76 2.98 11.10
N THR A 205 15.12 2.05 10.38
CA THR A 205 14.97 0.65 10.80
C THR A 205 16.33 -0.01 11.00
N LYS A 206 17.27 0.20 10.09
CA LYS A 206 18.65 -0.28 10.21
C LYS A 206 19.36 0.29 11.43
N LYS A 207 19.23 1.60 11.67
CA LYS A 207 19.87 2.29 12.79
C LYS A 207 19.33 1.81 14.15
N TYR A 208 18.03 1.61 14.25
CA TYR A 208 17.34 1.28 15.50
C TYR A 208 16.86 -0.17 15.56
N PHE A 209 17.39 -1.06 14.72
CA PHE A 209 16.90 -2.43 14.60
C PHE A 209 16.83 -3.15 15.95
N PHE A 210 17.91 -3.09 16.73
CA PHE A 210 17.99 -3.70 18.06
C PHE A 210 17.31 -2.88 19.17
N ALA A 211 16.66 -1.76 18.83
CA ALA A 211 15.80 -0.97 19.71
C ALA A 211 14.31 -1.26 19.49
N LEU A 212 13.95 -2.03 18.46
CA LEU A 212 12.57 -2.46 18.19
C LEU A 212 12.22 -3.72 19.00
N TRP A 213 12.29 -3.63 20.33
CA TRP A 213 12.00 -4.73 21.26
C TRP A 213 11.17 -4.25 22.45
N ASP A 214 10.69 -5.20 23.23
CA ASP A 214 9.96 -5.06 24.51
C ASP A 214 10.89 -5.35 25.68
#